data_AF-A0A124I498-F1
#
_entry.id   AF-A0A124I498-F1
#
_cell.length_a   1.000
_cell.length_b   1.000
_cell.length_c   1.000
_cell.angle_alpha   90.00
_cell.angle_beta   90.00
_cell.angle_gamma   90.00
#
_symmetry.space_group_name_H-M   'P 1'
#
loop_
_entity.id
_entity.type
_entity.pdbx_description
1 polymer ?
#
loop_
_entity_poly.entity_id
_entity_poly.type
_entity_poly.pdbx_seq_one_letter_code
_entity_poly.pdbx_strand_id
1 'polypeptide(L)'
;MSHKRVTKRKAIIAVGGVAALGAAAILLPQANASQDGSNNAASVKALKAGDASDLAAQLQELLGDAFAGSYYDSGQQQLVVNVVNVSGDKNNVVVQAEKAGAKVREVENSAAELEAAAKTLKTKATIAGTAWAVDPRTNQILVTADSTVTGAKWDQLESTVQSLGSGMATVKKSTGTFSTKVSGGDAIFGGGARCSLGFNVTAQDGSPAFLTAGHCGVAAEQWSDSEDGQPIATVDQATFPGDGDFALVKYDDPNTQAPSEVNVGQQTVAISQAADAVVGTQVFRMGSTTGLNDGTVLALDATVNYPEGTVTGLIQTDVCAEPGDSGGSLFTQDGLAVGLTSGGSGDCTAGGETFFQPVTTALQATGATLGDGGGVGADDGVGDNGQGAGAVDENGDGIDDQTGEAINGNGNGNGQGAGAVDENGDGIDDQTGEAINGNGQQAGAGDEAGNGADDQNGAQEQNDNGAQEQNDNGLEGGSGVTESH
;
A
#
# COMPACT_ATOMS: atom_id res chain seq x y z
N MET A 1 -25.16 56.05 -67.82
CA MET A 1 -24.20 55.53 -66.82
C MET A 1 -23.56 54.28 -67.40
N SER A 2 -22.27 53.98 -67.34
CA SER A 2 -21.03 54.75 -67.24
C SER A 2 -19.89 53.72 -67.44
N HIS A 3 -18.72 54.19 -67.82
CA HIS A 3 -17.47 53.46 -68.12
C HIS A 3 -16.91 52.57 -66.96
N LYS A 4 -15.84 51.76 -67.10
CA LYS A 4 -15.17 51.00 -68.20
C LYS A 4 -13.90 50.33 -67.60
N ARG A 5 -13.61 49.10 -68.00
CA ARG A 5 -12.44 48.22 -67.67
C ARG A 5 -11.08 48.84 -67.20
N VAL A 6 -10.54 48.23 -66.14
CA VAL A 6 -9.18 47.61 -65.98
C VAL A 6 -7.87 48.44 -66.04
N THR A 7 -7.12 48.39 -64.93
CA THR A 7 -5.65 48.15 -64.82
C THR A 7 -5.42 47.27 -63.56
N LYS A 8 -4.53 46.27 -63.37
CA LYS A 8 -3.24 45.75 -63.91
C LYS A 8 -1.93 46.22 -63.22
N ARG A 9 -1.38 45.32 -62.36
CA ARG A 9 0.04 44.84 -62.20
C ARG A 9 0.85 45.15 -60.91
N LYS A 10 1.42 44.07 -60.34
CA LYS A 10 2.62 43.94 -59.44
C LYS A 10 2.47 44.55 -58.02
N ALA A 11 2.74 43.88 -56.87
CA ALA A 11 3.84 42.99 -56.40
C ALA A 11 5.12 43.77 -55.98
N ILE A 12 5.90 43.40 -54.94
CA ILE A 12 6.24 42.07 -54.37
C ILE A 12 6.52 42.16 -52.81
N ILE A 13 6.89 41.05 -52.16
CA ILE A 13 7.48 40.80 -50.80
C ILE A 13 6.43 40.52 -49.70
N ALA A 14 6.27 39.36 -49.04
CA ALA A 14 7.13 38.26 -48.52
C ALA A 14 7.61 38.41 -47.05
N VAL A 15 6.85 37.83 -46.11
CA VAL A 15 7.15 37.24 -44.76
C VAL A 15 5.85 36.47 -44.41
N GLY A 16 5.80 35.30 -43.78
CA GLY A 16 6.82 34.50 -43.10
C GLY A 16 6.30 34.12 -41.70
N GLY A 17 5.52 33.04 -41.61
CA GLY A 17 4.89 32.61 -40.35
C GLY A 17 4.37 31.18 -40.46
N VAL A 18 5.03 30.26 -39.75
CA VAL A 18 4.62 28.85 -39.65
C VAL A 18 3.76 28.69 -38.40
N ALA A 19 2.58 28.10 -38.54
CA ALA A 19 1.80 27.66 -37.40
C ALA A 19 2.45 26.40 -36.80
N ALA A 20 3.18 26.57 -35.70
CA ALA A 20 3.75 25.47 -34.93
C ALA A 20 2.74 24.99 -33.88
N LEU A 21 2.49 23.68 -33.82
CA LEU A 21 1.73 23.05 -32.75
C LEU A 21 2.61 22.99 -31.50
N GLY A 22 2.20 23.71 -30.44
CA GLY A 22 2.85 23.61 -29.14
C GLY A 22 2.45 22.31 -28.44
N ALA A 23 3.34 21.33 -28.40
CA ALA A 23 3.19 20.15 -27.55
C ALA A 23 3.68 20.49 -26.13
N ALA A 24 2.84 20.26 -25.12
CA ALA A 24 3.27 20.32 -23.73
C ALA A 24 4.17 19.12 -23.42
N ALA A 25 5.44 19.36 -23.12
CA ALA A 25 6.38 18.34 -22.69
C ALA A 25 6.45 18.33 -21.16
N ILE A 26 5.89 17.29 -20.54
CA ILE A 26 6.05 17.06 -19.10
C ILE A 26 7.48 16.58 -18.85
N LEU A 27 8.23 17.33 -18.04
CA LEU A 27 9.61 16.99 -17.68
C LEU A 27 9.63 16.26 -16.33
N LEU A 28 9.91 14.97 -16.36
CA LEU A 28 10.28 14.20 -15.16
C LEU A 28 11.79 14.38 -14.86
N PRO A 29 12.20 14.56 -13.59
CA PRO A 29 13.61 14.59 -13.22
C PRO A 29 14.30 13.24 -13.52
N GLN A 30 15.12 13.21 -14.57
CA GLN A 30 15.89 12.02 -14.96
C GLN A 30 17.27 12.00 -14.28
N ALA A 31 17.43 11.11 -13.31
CA ALA A 31 18.66 10.97 -12.51
C ALA A 31 19.16 9.51 -12.45
N ASN A 32 19.48 8.93 -13.61
CA ASN A 32 20.64 8.02 -13.76
C ASN A 32 20.93 7.77 -15.25
N ALA A 33 22.16 8.01 -15.68
CA ALA A 33 22.53 7.96 -17.10
C ALA A 33 23.17 6.64 -17.48
N SER A 34 22.57 5.94 -18.44
CA SER A 34 23.28 5.03 -19.34
C SER A 34 22.90 5.42 -20.77
N GLN A 35 23.89 5.81 -21.57
CA GLN A 35 23.67 6.23 -22.96
C GLN A 35 23.93 5.07 -23.91
N ASP A 36 22.89 4.61 -24.60
CA ASP A 36 23.01 4.19 -26.00
C ASP A 36 21.70 4.52 -26.73
N GLY A 37 21.80 5.19 -27.89
CA GLY A 37 20.66 5.91 -28.47
C GLY A 37 20.17 5.34 -29.80
N SER A 38 18.90 4.93 -29.88
CA SER A 38 18.23 4.62 -31.15
C SER A 38 16.70 4.59 -31.07
N ASN A 39 16.06 5.64 -31.64
CA ASN A 39 14.68 5.70 -32.14
C ASN A 39 13.49 5.68 -31.14
N ASN A 40 12.44 6.43 -31.49
CA ASN A 40 11.17 6.50 -30.77
C ASN A 40 10.34 5.23 -30.96
N ALA A 41 10.52 4.27 -30.05
CA ALA A 41 9.50 3.32 -29.63
C ALA A 41 9.44 3.36 -28.09
N ALA A 42 8.32 2.96 -27.49
CA ALA A 42 8.28 2.78 -26.04
C ALA A 42 9.17 1.58 -25.67
N SER A 43 10.34 1.86 -25.09
CA SER A 43 11.31 0.83 -24.72
C SER A 43 10.93 0.23 -23.37
N VAL A 44 10.54 -1.05 -23.36
CA VAL A 44 10.23 -1.82 -22.15
C VAL A 44 11.39 -1.70 -21.15
N LYS A 45 11.09 -1.24 -19.93
CA LYS A 45 12.09 -0.87 -18.93
C LYS A 45 12.63 -2.11 -18.21
N ALA A 46 13.92 -2.12 -17.91
CA ALA A 46 14.51 -3.06 -16.95
C ALA A 46 14.20 -2.60 -15.52
N LEU A 47 13.60 -3.47 -14.72
CA LEU A 47 13.06 -3.17 -13.38
C LEU A 47 13.76 -3.98 -12.29
N LYS A 48 13.73 -3.47 -11.06
CA LYS A 48 13.90 -4.29 -9.84
C LYS A 48 12.58 -4.99 -9.47
N ALA A 49 12.64 -5.90 -8.50
CA ALA A 49 11.46 -6.54 -7.92
C ALA A 49 10.51 -5.53 -7.23
N GLY A 50 11.05 -4.51 -6.54
CA GLY A 50 10.27 -3.41 -5.97
C GLY A 50 9.57 -2.58 -7.05
N ASP A 51 10.33 -2.00 -7.99
CA ASP A 51 9.78 -1.23 -9.11
C ASP A 51 8.69 -1.98 -9.91
N ALA A 52 8.80 -3.31 -10.00
CA ALA A 52 7.83 -4.16 -10.68
C ALA A 52 6.51 -4.32 -9.90
N SER A 53 6.52 -4.18 -8.57
CA SER A 53 5.31 -4.15 -7.73
C SER A 53 4.55 -2.85 -7.89
N ASP A 54 5.25 -1.72 -7.73
CA ASP A 54 4.66 -0.38 -7.85
C ASP A 54 4.03 -0.19 -9.24
N LEU A 55 4.74 -0.64 -10.29
CA LEU A 55 4.24 -0.61 -11.66
C LEU A 55 3.09 -1.60 -11.91
N ALA A 56 3.07 -2.76 -11.25
CA ALA A 56 1.95 -3.71 -11.38
C ALA A 56 0.66 -3.14 -10.77
N ALA A 57 0.73 -2.54 -9.59
CA ALA A 57 -0.41 -1.87 -8.94
C ALA A 57 -0.93 -0.70 -9.78
N GLN A 58 -0.04 0.20 -10.24
CA GLN A 58 -0.40 1.33 -11.10
C GLN A 58 -1.06 0.88 -12.42
N LEU A 59 -0.58 -0.21 -13.02
CA LEU A 59 -1.17 -0.73 -14.26
C LEU A 59 -2.46 -1.53 -14.04
N GLN A 60 -2.66 -2.14 -12.87
CA GLN A 60 -3.95 -2.72 -12.52
C GLN A 60 -5.04 -1.63 -12.43
N GLU A 61 -4.76 -0.52 -11.75
CA GLU A 61 -5.68 0.63 -11.67
C GLU A 61 -5.91 1.28 -13.04
N LEU A 62 -4.85 1.57 -13.79
CA LEU A 62 -4.92 2.28 -15.09
C LEU A 62 -5.64 1.48 -16.18
N LEU A 63 -5.63 0.14 -16.10
CA LEU A 63 -6.20 -0.74 -17.14
C LEU A 63 -7.57 -1.32 -16.76
N GLY A 64 -7.92 -1.40 -15.47
CA GLY A 64 -9.22 -1.88 -14.98
C GLY A 64 -9.61 -3.25 -15.57
N ASP A 65 -10.84 -3.37 -16.07
CA ASP A 65 -11.38 -4.59 -16.71
C ASP A 65 -10.52 -5.18 -17.85
N ALA A 66 -9.59 -4.40 -18.42
CA ALA A 66 -8.67 -4.90 -19.44
C ALA A 66 -7.49 -5.69 -18.86
N PHE A 67 -7.19 -5.57 -17.56
CA PHE A 67 -6.11 -6.26 -16.87
C PHE A 67 -6.47 -7.73 -16.58
N ALA A 68 -5.53 -8.64 -16.85
CA ALA A 68 -5.69 -10.09 -16.64
C ALA A 68 -4.54 -10.68 -15.82
N GLY A 69 -4.07 -9.91 -14.83
CA GLY A 69 -2.90 -10.21 -14.01
C GLY A 69 -1.57 -9.76 -14.65
N SER A 70 -0.50 -9.82 -13.87
CA SER A 70 0.85 -9.51 -14.33
C SER A 70 1.87 -10.49 -13.74
N TYR A 71 3.06 -10.55 -14.33
CA TYR A 71 4.21 -11.26 -13.76
C TYR A 71 5.52 -10.60 -14.15
N TYR A 72 6.47 -10.60 -13.23
CA TYR A 72 7.86 -10.25 -13.52
C TYR A 72 8.55 -11.41 -14.26
N ASP A 73 9.13 -11.11 -15.42
CA ASP A 73 10.06 -11.98 -16.14
C ASP A 73 11.47 -11.63 -15.67
N SER A 74 12.00 -12.41 -14.72
CA SER A 74 13.33 -12.21 -14.15
C SER A 74 14.48 -12.45 -15.14
N GLY A 75 14.24 -13.17 -16.24
CA GLY A 75 15.23 -13.39 -17.30
C GLY A 75 15.35 -12.21 -18.28
N GLN A 76 14.26 -11.45 -18.46
CA GLN A 76 14.24 -10.20 -19.23
C GLN A 76 14.33 -8.94 -18.35
N GLN A 77 14.21 -9.09 -17.03
CA GLN A 77 14.05 -8.03 -16.02
C GLN A 77 12.85 -7.10 -16.29
N GLN A 78 11.73 -7.65 -16.77
CA GLN A 78 10.59 -6.88 -17.27
C GLN A 78 9.29 -7.31 -16.59
N LEU A 79 8.43 -6.35 -16.24
CA LEU A 79 7.03 -6.65 -15.91
C LEU A 79 6.28 -7.00 -17.20
N VAL A 80 5.66 -8.17 -17.24
CA VAL A 80 4.71 -8.60 -18.27
C VAL A 80 3.30 -8.40 -17.74
N VAL A 81 2.48 -7.63 -18.45
CA VAL A 81 1.07 -7.41 -18.10
C VAL A 81 0.19 -8.14 -19.10
N ASN A 82 -0.67 -9.01 -18.58
CA ASN A 82 -1.70 -9.65 -19.39
C ASN A 82 -2.85 -8.68 -19.62
N VAL A 83 -3.38 -8.67 -20.85
CA VAL A 83 -4.58 -7.91 -21.19
C VAL A 83 -5.56 -8.76 -21.98
N VAL A 84 -6.84 -8.43 -21.87
CA VAL A 84 -7.93 -9.07 -22.64
C VAL A 84 -8.64 -8.06 -23.55
N ASN A 85 -9.31 -8.57 -24.59
CA ASN A 85 -10.22 -7.82 -25.44
C ASN A 85 -9.58 -6.61 -26.18
N VAL A 86 -8.30 -6.67 -26.57
CA VAL A 86 -7.56 -5.53 -27.15
C VAL A 86 -7.69 -5.38 -28.68
N SER A 87 -8.58 -6.14 -29.31
CA SER A 87 -8.92 -5.98 -30.74
C SER A 87 -9.69 -4.69 -31.05
N GLY A 88 -9.33 -4.00 -32.12
CA GLY A 88 -10.04 -2.83 -32.68
C GLY A 88 -9.49 -1.47 -32.21
N ASP A 89 -10.33 -0.43 -32.21
CA ASP A 89 -9.94 0.94 -31.85
C ASP A 89 -9.61 1.15 -30.36
N LYS A 90 -9.60 0.07 -29.55
CA LYS A 90 -9.20 0.06 -28.12
C LYS A 90 -7.69 0.25 -27.89
N ASN A 91 -6.96 0.69 -28.90
CA ASN A 91 -5.50 0.69 -28.98
C ASN A 91 -4.80 1.76 -28.09
N ASN A 92 -5.42 2.12 -26.96
CA ASN A 92 -4.89 3.03 -25.96
C ASN A 92 -4.34 2.26 -24.74
N VAL A 93 -5.05 1.25 -24.24
CA VAL A 93 -4.62 0.48 -23.04
C VAL A 93 -3.26 -0.22 -23.22
N VAL A 94 -3.03 -0.83 -24.39
CA VAL A 94 -1.72 -1.42 -24.76
C VAL A 94 -0.64 -0.35 -24.74
N VAL A 95 -0.88 0.77 -25.42
CA VAL A 95 0.06 1.89 -25.55
C VAL A 95 0.35 2.57 -24.21
N GLN A 96 -0.60 2.62 -23.27
CA GLN A 96 -0.39 3.14 -21.92
C GLN A 96 0.56 2.22 -21.11
N ALA A 97 0.32 0.90 -21.13
CA ALA A 97 1.17 -0.06 -20.44
C ALA A 97 2.59 -0.13 -21.03
N GLU A 98 2.72 -0.08 -22.37
CA GLU A 98 4.02 0.00 -23.05
C GLU A 98 4.78 1.30 -22.69
N LYS A 99 4.10 2.45 -22.64
CA LYS A 99 4.70 3.73 -22.21
C LYS A 99 5.15 3.71 -20.75
N ALA A 100 4.42 3.03 -19.88
CA ALA A 100 4.82 2.84 -18.48
C ALA A 100 6.02 1.88 -18.34
N GLY A 101 6.47 1.26 -19.43
CA GLY A 101 7.66 0.41 -19.50
C GLY A 101 7.36 -1.07 -19.29
N ALA A 102 6.10 -1.48 -19.22
CA ALA A 102 5.70 -2.88 -19.14
C ALA A 102 5.55 -3.53 -20.53
N LYS A 103 5.67 -4.86 -20.56
CA LYS A 103 5.51 -5.68 -21.77
C LYS A 103 4.09 -6.25 -21.81
N VAL A 104 3.31 -5.82 -22.79
CA VAL A 104 1.91 -6.26 -22.92
C VAL A 104 1.81 -7.64 -23.58
N ARG A 105 0.90 -8.47 -23.09
CA ARG A 105 0.55 -9.79 -23.66
C ARG A 105 -0.96 -9.96 -23.71
N GLU A 106 -1.54 -10.16 -24.90
CA GLU A 106 -2.96 -10.55 -25.00
C GLU A 106 -3.14 -12.00 -24.52
N VAL A 107 -4.21 -12.26 -23.76
CA VAL A 107 -4.56 -13.56 -23.19
C VAL A 107 -6.06 -13.88 -23.34
N GLU A 108 -6.47 -15.12 -23.07
CA GLU A 108 -7.82 -15.60 -23.33
C GLU A 108 -8.79 -15.35 -22.15
N ASN A 109 -8.38 -15.63 -20.91
CA ASN A 109 -9.23 -15.50 -19.72
C ASN A 109 -9.04 -14.14 -19.03
N SER A 110 -10.13 -13.43 -18.75
CA SER A 110 -10.11 -12.21 -17.93
C SER A 110 -9.95 -12.52 -16.42
N ALA A 111 -9.54 -11.50 -15.65
CA ALA A 111 -9.47 -11.62 -14.18
C ALA A 111 -10.82 -12.04 -13.56
N ALA A 112 -11.94 -11.49 -14.05
CA ALA A 112 -13.28 -11.82 -13.57
C ALA A 112 -13.72 -13.26 -13.89
N GLU A 113 -13.29 -13.82 -15.03
CA GLU A 113 -13.57 -15.22 -15.37
C GLU A 113 -12.75 -16.19 -14.50
N LEU A 114 -11.48 -15.85 -14.23
CA LEU A 114 -10.61 -16.58 -13.30
C LEU A 114 -11.16 -16.50 -11.86
N GLU A 115 -11.66 -15.35 -11.40
CA GLU A 115 -12.33 -15.22 -10.09
C GLU A 115 -13.59 -16.09 -10.02
N ALA A 116 -14.44 -16.06 -11.05
CA ALA A 116 -15.66 -16.87 -11.12
C ALA A 116 -15.36 -18.39 -11.13
N ALA A 117 -14.26 -18.80 -11.76
CA ALA A 117 -13.77 -20.18 -11.72
C ALA A 117 -13.20 -20.55 -10.33
N ALA A 118 -12.43 -19.68 -9.68
CA ALA A 118 -11.94 -19.88 -8.31
C ALA A 118 -13.08 -19.96 -7.29
N LYS A 119 -14.12 -19.14 -7.46
CA LYS A 119 -15.38 -19.18 -6.68
C LYS A 119 -16.14 -20.49 -6.89
N THR A 120 -16.10 -21.03 -8.11
CA THR A 120 -16.67 -22.35 -8.43
C THR A 120 -15.89 -23.48 -7.74
N LEU A 121 -14.55 -23.38 -7.67
CA LEU A 121 -13.72 -24.30 -6.87
C LEU A 121 -14.03 -24.18 -5.36
N LYS A 122 -14.09 -22.97 -4.80
CA LYS A 122 -14.48 -22.72 -3.38
C LYS A 122 -15.88 -23.26 -3.04
N THR A 123 -16.77 -23.35 -4.03
CA THR A 123 -18.14 -23.89 -3.86
C THR A 123 -18.23 -25.42 -4.00
N LYS A 124 -17.40 -26.04 -4.85
CA LYS A 124 -17.57 -27.46 -5.25
C LYS A 124 -16.40 -28.38 -4.88
N ALA A 125 -15.21 -27.83 -4.63
CA ALA A 125 -13.94 -28.55 -4.49
C ALA A 125 -13.10 -28.12 -3.26
N THR A 126 -13.71 -27.43 -2.30
CA THR A 126 -13.18 -27.26 -0.93
C THR A 126 -13.02 -28.64 -0.28
N ILE A 127 -11.81 -29.17 -0.36
CA ILE A 127 -11.43 -30.54 0.02
C ILE A 127 -10.11 -30.40 0.78
N ALA A 128 -10.07 -30.80 2.05
CA ALA A 128 -8.81 -30.79 2.81
C ALA A 128 -7.73 -31.59 2.05
N GLY A 129 -6.60 -30.93 1.77
CA GLY A 129 -5.54 -31.39 0.88
C GLY A 129 -5.54 -30.76 -0.53
N THR A 130 -6.39 -29.78 -0.84
CA THR A 130 -6.33 -29.01 -2.11
C THR A 130 -5.98 -27.55 -1.90
N ALA A 131 -5.31 -26.97 -2.89
CA ALA A 131 -5.08 -25.54 -3.03
C ALA A 131 -5.34 -25.10 -4.48
N TRP A 132 -5.64 -23.83 -4.71
CA TRP A 132 -5.68 -23.25 -6.05
C TRP A 132 -5.32 -21.76 -6.04
N ALA A 133 -4.63 -21.33 -7.09
CA ALA A 133 -4.18 -19.95 -7.27
C ALA A 133 -4.22 -19.56 -8.75
N VAL A 134 -4.27 -18.25 -9.05
CA VAL A 134 -4.19 -17.78 -10.44
C VAL A 134 -2.72 -17.73 -10.87
N ASP A 135 -2.37 -18.47 -11.92
CA ASP A 135 -1.07 -18.35 -12.57
C ASP A 135 -1.15 -17.35 -13.74
N PRO A 136 -0.67 -16.11 -13.58
CA PRO A 136 -0.65 -15.13 -14.66
C PRO A 136 0.35 -15.49 -15.78
N ARG A 137 1.26 -16.46 -15.59
CA ARG A 137 2.17 -16.90 -16.67
C ARG A 137 1.46 -17.81 -17.67
N THR A 138 0.62 -18.76 -17.22
CA THR A 138 -0.25 -19.54 -18.11
C THR A 138 -1.62 -18.91 -18.39
N ASN A 139 -2.04 -17.91 -17.60
CA ASN A 139 -3.39 -17.32 -17.61
C ASN A 139 -4.50 -18.34 -17.27
N GLN A 140 -4.21 -19.25 -16.32
CA GLN A 140 -5.15 -20.29 -15.86
C GLN A 140 -5.09 -20.40 -14.33
N ILE A 141 -6.08 -21.07 -13.73
CA ILE A 141 -5.97 -21.50 -12.34
C ILE A 141 -5.08 -22.74 -12.27
N LEU A 142 -4.02 -22.68 -11.46
CA LEU A 142 -3.27 -23.87 -11.04
C LEU A 142 -3.97 -24.45 -9.81
N VAL A 143 -4.46 -25.69 -9.92
CA VAL A 143 -5.06 -26.43 -8.80
C VAL A 143 -4.08 -27.50 -8.33
N THR A 144 -3.45 -27.30 -7.17
CA THR A 144 -2.59 -28.33 -6.55
C THR A 144 -3.43 -29.21 -5.62
N ALA A 145 -3.23 -30.53 -5.71
CA ALA A 145 -3.78 -31.50 -4.78
C ALA A 145 -2.66 -32.34 -4.15
N ASP A 146 -2.73 -32.54 -2.84
CA ASP A 146 -1.69 -33.26 -2.10
C ASP A 146 -1.83 -34.79 -2.18
N SER A 147 -0.92 -35.49 -1.50
CA SER A 147 -0.89 -36.96 -1.46
C SER A 147 -2.14 -37.60 -0.84
N THR A 148 -2.92 -36.87 -0.04
CA THR A 148 -4.15 -37.36 0.61
C THR A 148 -5.36 -37.33 -0.32
N VAL A 149 -5.35 -36.48 -1.37
CA VAL A 149 -6.46 -36.33 -2.32
C VAL A 149 -6.49 -37.53 -3.28
N THR A 150 -7.34 -38.49 -2.95
CA THR A 150 -7.42 -39.82 -3.57
C THR A 150 -8.88 -40.32 -3.67
N GLY A 151 -9.13 -41.25 -4.59
CA GLY A 151 -10.46 -41.82 -4.83
C GLY A 151 -11.52 -40.75 -5.09
N ALA A 152 -12.69 -40.87 -4.45
CA ALA A 152 -13.81 -39.94 -4.66
C ALA A 152 -13.46 -38.45 -4.44
N LYS A 153 -12.48 -38.11 -3.58
CA LYS A 153 -11.98 -36.73 -3.45
C LYS A 153 -11.32 -36.25 -4.76
N TRP A 154 -10.51 -37.10 -5.36
CA TRP A 154 -9.85 -36.83 -6.64
C TRP A 154 -10.87 -36.74 -7.77
N ASP A 155 -11.80 -37.70 -7.85
CA ASP A 155 -12.85 -37.74 -8.86
C ASP A 155 -13.73 -36.47 -8.82
N GLN A 156 -14.05 -35.98 -7.61
CA GLN A 156 -14.78 -34.72 -7.40
C GLN A 156 -13.98 -33.49 -7.84
N LEU A 157 -12.68 -33.44 -7.52
CA LEU A 157 -11.79 -32.34 -7.90
C LEU A 157 -11.64 -32.27 -9.43
N GLU A 158 -11.30 -33.40 -10.05
CA GLU A 158 -11.11 -33.51 -11.50
C GLU A 158 -12.40 -33.20 -12.25
N SER A 159 -13.56 -33.75 -11.82
CA SER A 159 -14.86 -33.41 -12.39
C SER A 159 -15.23 -31.93 -12.21
N THR A 160 -14.81 -31.29 -11.11
CA THR A 160 -15.05 -29.86 -10.91
C THR A 160 -14.21 -29.03 -11.87
N VAL A 161 -12.92 -29.33 -12.01
CA VAL A 161 -12.02 -28.63 -12.94
C VAL A 161 -12.44 -28.83 -14.40
N GLN A 162 -12.83 -30.05 -14.80
CA GLN A 162 -13.41 -30.30 -16.13
C GLN A 162 -14.68 -29.48 -16.38
N SER A 163 -15.46 -29.16 -15.33
CA SER A 163 -16.68 -28.33 -15.45
C SER A 163 -16.41 -26.83 -15.64
N LEU A 164 -15.15 -26.37 -15.50
CA LEU A 164 -14.74 -24.98 -15.76
C LEU A 164 -14.47 -24.71 -17.25
N GLY A 165 -14.27 -25.76 -18.06
CA GLY A 165 -13.91 -25.66 -19.47
C GLY A 165 -12.41 -25.79 -19.74
N SER A 166 -12.06 -26.07 -21.00
CA SER A 166 -10.69 -26.20 -21.45
C SER A 166 -9.96 -24.86 -21.42
N GLY A 167 -8.78 -24.81 -20.80
CA GLY A 167 -7.94 -23.60 -20.72
C GLY A 167 -8.26 -22.68 -19.54
N MET A 168 -9.25 -23.00 -18.69
CA MET A 168 -9.55 -22.23 -17.49
C MET A 168 -8.71 -22.67 -16.27
N ALA A 169 -8.42 -23.96 -16.14
CA ALA A 169 -7.71 -24.51 -14.99
C ALA A 169 -6.94 -25.81 -15.32
N THR A 170 -5.87 -26.08 -14.56
CA THR A 170 -5.07 -27.31 -14.62
C THR A 170 -4.97 -27.96 -13.24
N VAL A 171 -4.72 -29.28 -13.18
CA VAL A 171 -4.52 -30.02 -11.92
C VAL A 171 -3.10 -30.57 -11.83
N LYS A 172 -2.43 -30.26 -10.71
CA LYS A 172 -1.09 -30.76 -10.33
C LYS A 172 -1.21 -31.63 -9.07
N LYS A 173 -0.36 -32.64 -8.94
CA LYS A 173 -0.13 -33.31 -7.64
C LYS A 173 1.11 -32.77 -6.96
N SER A 174 0.99 -32.45 -5.67
CA SER A 174 2.14 -32.28 -4.77
C SER A 174 2.61 -33.65 -4.26
N THR A 175 3.88 -33.73 -3.88
CA THR A 175 4.54 -34.91 -3.30
C THR A 175 4.27 -35.08 -1.80
N GLY A 176 3.90 -34.01 -1.09
CA GLY A 176 3.67 -34.01 0.35
C GLY A 176 2.20 -34.04 0.76
N THR A 177 1.93 -33.52 1.96
CA THR A 177 0.59 -33.20 2.49
C THR A 177 0.58 -31.70 2.80
N PHE A 178 -0.53 -31.01 2.57
CA PHE A 178 -0.67 -29.61 3.02
C PHE A 178 -0.93 -29.58 4.53
N SER A 179 -0.11 -28.83 5.25
CA SER A 179 -0.33 -28.51 6.66
C SER A 179 0.03 -27.06 6.96
N THR A 180 -0.55 -26.52 8.03
CA THR A 180 0.12 -25.52 8.85
C THR A 180 1.49 -26.06 9.28
N LYS A 181 2.45 -25.18 9.55
CA LYS A 181 3.82 -25.55 9.94
C LYS A 181 4.04 -25.00 11.37
N VAL A 182 4.68 -25.72 12.33
CA VAL A 182 4.85 -25.21 13.74
C VAL A 182 6.23 -25.56 14.38
N SER A 183 7.05 -24.54 14.74
CA SER A 183 8.54 -24.41 15.01
C SER A 183 9.48 -23.87 13.88
N GLY A 184 10.10 -22.67 13.82
CA GLY A 184 9.94 -21.31 14.37
C GLY A 184 10.67 -20.26 13.48
N GLY A 185 11.00 -19.01 13.92
CA GLY A 185 11.44 -17.86 13.05
C GLY A 185 12.76 -17.12 13.33
N ASP A 186 12.71 -15.86 13.78
CA ASP A 186 13.28 -15.66 15.11
C ASP A 186 12.34 -16.40 16.07
N ALA A 187 12.90 -17.21 16.97
CA ALA A 187 12.13 -18.25 17.63
C ALA A 187 11.24 -17.67 18.74
N ILE A 188 9.93 -17.81 18.59
CA ILE A 188 8.96 -17.55 19.66
C ILE A 188 8.36 -18.87 20.15
N PHE A 189 8.04 -18.97 21.43
CA PHE A 189 7.56 -20.18 22.10
C PHE A 189 6.30 -19.90 22.94
N GLY A 190 5.27 -20.74 22.81
CA GLY A 190 3.98 -20.54 23.46
C GLY A 190 3.09 -21.77 23.37
N GLY A 191 2.36 -22.12 24.44
CA GLY A 191 1.41 -23.25 24.45
C GLY A 191 2.02 -24.66 24.25
N GLY A 192 3.35 -24.80 24.30
CA GLY A 192 4.07 -26.02 23.89
C GLY A 192 4.33 -26.12 22.38
N ALA A 193 3.98 -25.07 21.62
CA ALA A 193 4.40 -24.83 20.26
C ALA A 193 5.58 -23.85 20.22
N ARG A 194 6.28 -23.84 19.09
CA ARG A 194 7.25 -22.82 18.69
C ARG A 194 6.73 -22.22 17.38
N CYS A 195 6.99 -20.95 17.12
CA CYS A 195 6.60 -20.24 15.89
C CYS A 195 7.65 -19.18 15.56
N SER A 196 7.38 -18.42 14.51
CA SER A 196 8.22 -17.29 14.09
C SER A 196 7.69 -15.95 14.52
N LEU A 197 8.59 -15.09 15.00
CA LEU A 197 8.42 -13.66 14.75
C LEU A 197 8.60 -13.41 13.23
N GLY A 198 7.66 -12.67 12.63
CA GLY A 198 7.69 -12.30 11.21
C GLY A 198 8.33 -10.93 11.01
N PHE A 199 7.67 -9.89 11.49
CA PHE A 199 8.15 -8.51 11.44
C PHE A 199 7.75 -7.77 12.72
N ASN A 200 8.66 -6.96 13.27
CA ASN A 200 8.32 -5.98 14.29
C ASN A 200 7.46 -4.87 13.68
N VAL A 201 6.44 -4.42 14.41
CA VAL A 201 5.48 -3.39 13.99
C VAL A 201 5.10 -2.50 15.17
N THR A 202 4.68 -1.27 14.90
CA THR A 202 4.00 -0.43 15.89
C THR A 202 2.50 -0.72 15.80
N ALA A 203 1.87 -1.11 16.91
CA ALA A 203 0.43 -1.32 16.97
C ALA A 203 -0.36 0.00 16.90
N GLN A 204 -1.67 -0.06 16.63
CA GLN A 204 -2.52 1.13 16.47
C GLN A 204 -2.54 2.05 17.72
N ASP A 205 -2.28 1.51 18.91
CA ASP A 205 -2.18 2.26 20.17
C ASP A 205 -0.76 2.79 20.49
N GLY A 206 0.19 2.62 19.55
CA GLY A 206 1.59 3.01 19.72
C GLY A 206 2.45 1.97 20.43
N SER A 207 1.90 0.83 20.86
CA SER A 207 2.68 -0.21 21.55
C SER A 207 3.65 -0.92 20.59
N PRO A 208 4.87 -1.29 21.04
CA PRO A 208 5.72 -2.18 20.28
C PRO A 208 5.06 -3.56 20.17
N ALA A 209 5.08 -4.14 18.97
CA ALA A 209 4.43 -5.40 18.66
C ALA A 209 5.18 -6.15 17.55
N PHE A 210 4.71 -7.35 17.22
CA PHE A 210 5.15 -8.08 16.03
C PHE A 210 3.98 -8.82 15.35
N LEU A 211 4.16 -9.07 14.05
CA LEU A 211 3.30 -9.94 13.26
C LEU A 211 3.85 -11.38 13.27
N THR A 212 2.93 -12.35 13.38
CA THR A 212 3.17 -13.79 13.21
C THR A 212 1.97 -14.44 12.51
N ALA A 213 1.95 -15.76 12.37
CA ALA A 213 0.82 -16.47 11.75
C ALA A 213 -0.39 -16.57 12.70
N GLY A 214 -1.58 -16.58 12.11
CA GLY A 214 -2.84 -16.64 12.85
C GLY A 214 -3.02 -17.96 13.58
N HIS A 215 -2.62 -19.08 12.98
CA HIS A 215 -2.62 -20.38 13.65
C HIS A 215 -1.66 -20.44 14.86
N CYS A 216 -0.60 -19.63 14.88
CA CYS A 216 0.21 -19.43 16.09
C CYS A 216 -0.57 -18.62 17.14
N GLY A 217 -1.13 -17.46 16.77
CA GLY A 217 -1.93 -16.64 17.69
C GLY A 217 -3.16 -17.35 18.28
N VAL A 218 -3.74 -18.32 17.57
CA VAL A 218 -4.83 -19.18 18.04
C VAL A 218 -4.33 -20.36 18.91
N ALA A 219 -3.06 -20.79 18.75
CA ALA A 219 -2.48 -21.90 19.51
C ALA A 219 -2.02 -21.50 20.93
N ALA A 220 -1.64 -20.23 21.16
CA ALA A 220 -1.24 -19.74 22.48
C ALA A 220 -1.51 -18.24 22.65
N GLU A 221 -2.10 -17.87 23.79
CA GLU A 221 -2.42 -16.48 24.18
C GLU A 221 -1.16 -15.63 24.46
N GLN A 222 -0.05 -16.25 24.88
CA GLN A 222 1.19 -15.58 25.26
C GLN A 222 2.42 -16.29 24.71
N TRP A 223 3.47 -15.51 24.42
CA TRP A 223 4.67 -15.93 23.71
C TRP A 223 5.95 -15.44 24.40
N SER A 224 6.98 -16.28 24.41
CA SER A 224 8.34 -16.01 24.90
C SER A 224 9.36 -16.05 23.76
N ASP A 225 10.51 -15.41 23.94
CA ASP A 225 11.67 -15.50 23.03
C ASP A 225 12.50 -16.80 23.22
N SER A 226 12.17 -17.59 24.24
CA SER A 226 12.98 -18.72 24.70
C SER A 226 12.12 -19.90 25.18
N GLU A 227 12.61 -21.12 24.96
CA GLU A 227 11.82 -22.37 25.09
C GLU A 227 11.30 -22.64 26.51
N ASP A 228 12.13 -22.39 27.53
CA ASP A 228 11.78 -22.42 28.96
C ASP A 228 11.59 -20.99 29.55
N GLY A 229 11.36 -20.00 28.69
CA GLY A 229 11.30 -18.58 29.06
C GLY A 229 10.06 -18.19 29.87
N GLN A 230 10.02 -16.92 30.29
CA GLN A 230 8.74 -16.28 30.66
C GLN A 230 8.16 -15.60 29.43
N PRO A 231 6.83 -15.50 29.29
CA PRO A 231 6.24 -14.70 28.23
C PRO A 231 6.74 -13.26 28.28
N ILE A 232 6.93 -12.68 27.10
CA ILE A 232 7.32 -11.28 26.89
C ILE A 232 6.32 -10.54 26.00
N ALA A 233 5.31 -11.24 25.47
CA ALA A 233 4.34 -10.73 24.53
C ALA A 233 3.02 -11.51 24.61
N THR A 234 1.91 -10.80 24.39
CA THR A 234 0.54 -11.31 24.48
C THR A 234 -0.20 -11.05 23.16
N VAL A 235 -1.01 -12.01 22.71
CA VAL A 235 -1.77 -11.91 21.45
C VAL A 235 -2.88 -10.88 21.60
N ASP A 236 -2.87 -9.86 20.74
CA ASP A 236 -3.89 -8.81 20.68
C ASP A 236 -5.02 -9.19 19.71
N GLN A 237 -4.64 -9.70 18.54
CA GLN A 237 -5.54 -10.07 17.45
C GLN A 237 -5.01 -11.30 16.72
N ALA A 238 -5.87 -12.23 16.32
CA ALA A 238 -5.51 -13.38 15.49
C ALA A 238 -6.65 -13.76 14.53
N THR A 239 -6.30 -14.04 13.27
CA THR A 239 -7.22 -14.49 12.22
C THR A 239 -6.70 -15.80 11.64
N PHE A 240 -7.34 -16.91 12.01
CA PHE A 240 -7.16 -18.23 11.41
C PHE A 240 -8.31 -19.19 11.82
N PRO A 241 -8.80 -20.06 10.92
CA PRO A 241 -8.70 -19.99 9.46
C PRO A 241 -9.67 -18.96 8.88
N GLY A 242 -9.81 -18.89 7.55
CA GLY A 242 -10.80 -18.04 6.87
C GLY A 242 -10.15 -16.99 5.98
N ASP A 243 -10.38 -15.72 6.31
CA ASP A 243 -9.96 -14.57 5.48
C ASP A 243 -8.48 -14.17 5.70
N GLY A 244 -7.70 -15.00 6.40
CA GLY A 244 -6.25 -14.87 6.52
C GLY A 244 -5.62 -15.91 7.45
N ASP A 245 -4.30 -15.78 7.63
CA ASP A 245 -3.48 -16.51 8.61
C ASP A 245 -2.42 -15.58 9.22
N PHE A 246 -2.86 -14.57 9.99
CA PHE A 246 -2.00 -13.61 10.71
C PHE A 246 -2.44 -13.40 12.17
N ALA A 247 -1.50 -12.99 13.01
CA ALA A 247 -1.75 -12.47 14.35
C ALA A 247 -0.85 -11.26 14.65
N LEU A 248 -1.40 -10.30 15.39
CA LEU A 248 -0.67 -9.21 16.04
C LEU A 248 -0.43 -9.60 17.50
N VAL A 249 0.83 -9.55 17.93
CA VAL A 249 1.25 -9.88 19.29
C VAL A 249 1.97 -8.66 19.86
N LYS A 250 1.45 -8.07 20.94
CA LYS A 250 2.03 -6.89 21.59
C LYS A 250 3.07 -7.32 22.61
N TYR A 251 4.19 -6.63 22.71
CA TYR A 251 5.15 -6.87 23.79
C TYR A 251 4.59 -6.38 25.12
N ASP A 252 4.79 -7.15 26.19
CA ASP A 252 4.24 -6.87 27.52
C ASP A 252 4.98 -5.70 28.22
N ASP A 253 6.22 -5.37 27.80
CA ASP A 253 6.92 -4.14 28.17
C ASP A 253 6.79 -3.10 27.03
N PRO A 254 6.10 -1.95 27.25
CA PRO A 254 5.95 -0.91 26.23
C PRO A 254 7.26 -0.18 25.88
N ASN A 255 8.36 -0.44 26.59
CA ASN A 255 9.70 0.06 26.29
C ASN A 255 10.53 -0.91 25.45
N THR A 256 9.93 -1.98 24.91
CA THR A 256 10.63 -2.99 24.10
C THR A 256 11.14 -2.36 22.80
N GLN A 257 12.47 -2.34 22.65
CA GLN A 257 13.13 -1.92 21.41
C GLN A 257 12.95 -2.99 20.33
N ALA A 258 11.92 -2.83 19.49
CA ALA A 258 11.55 -3.77 18.42
C ALA A 258 11.88 -3.17 17.03
N PRO A 259 13.16 -3.18 16.59
CA PRO A 259 13.56 -2.54 15.34
C PRO A 259 12.93 -3.22 14.11
N SER A 260 12.60 -2.43 13.08
CA SER A 260 12.08 -2.93 11.80
C SER A 260 13.21 -3.56 10.96
N GLU A 261 13.62 -4.76 11.34
CA GLU A 261 14.64 -5.56 10.65
C GLU A 261 14.36 -7.07 10.80
N VAL A 262 14.91 -7.87 9.88
CA VAL A 262 14.90 -9.34 9.94
C VAL A 262 16.31 -9.84 10.25
N ASN A 263 16.46 -10.58 11.34
CA ASN A 263 17.68 -11.30 11.68
C ASN A 263 17.93 -12.43 10.66
N VAL A 264 19.05 -12.40 9.94
CA VAL A 264 19.46 -13.49 9.04
C VAL A 264 20.76 -14.17 9.51
N GLY A 265 20.95 -14.21 10.84
CA GLY A 265 21.94 -15.03 11.54
C GLY A 265 23.15 -14.26 12.06
N GLN A 266 24.02 -13.78 11.17
CA GLN A 266 25.22 -12.98 11.52
C GLN A 266 25.10 -11.50 11.13
N GLN A 267 23.96 -11.11 10.59
CA GLN A 267 23.64 -9.77 10.12
C GLN A 267 22.11 -9.61 10.13
N THR A 268 21.61 -8.39 10.12
CA THR A 268 20.20 -8.07 9.95
C THR A 268 19.94 -7.48 8.56
N VAL A 269 18.70 -7.59 8.09
CA VAL A 269 18.20 -6.92 6.88
C VAL A 269 17.17 -5.90 7.35
N ALA A 270 17.48 -4.61 7.21
CA ALA A 270 16.53 -3.55 7.52
C ALA A 270 15.28 -3.67 6.65
N ILE A 271 14.10 -3.57 7.28
CA ILE A 271 12.80 -3.61 6.62
C ILE A 271 12.24 -2.20 6.58
N SER A 272 12.18 -1.63 5.38
CA SER A 272 11.83 -0.22 5.16
C SER A 272 10.32 0.02 5.05
N GLN A 273 9.60 -0.89 4.40
CA GLN A 273 8.15 -0.80 4.16
C GLN A 273 7.57 -2.18 3.80
N ALA A 274 6.24 -2.28 3.78
CA ALA A 274 5.55 -3.40 3.14
C ALA A 274 5.51 -3.20 1.61
N ALA A 275 5.42 -4.30 0.87
CA ALA A 275 5.10 -4.31 -0.55
C ALA A 275 4.30 -5.56 -0.90
N ASP A 276 3.43 -5.47 -1.90
CA ASP A 276 2.69 -6.62 -2.40
C ASP A 276 3.62 -7.61 -3.15
N ALA A 277 3.19 -8.86 -3.21
CA ALA A 277 3.92 -9.90 -3.92
C ALA A 277 3.66 -9.83 -5.43
N VAL A 278 4.70 -10.05 -6.24
CA VAL A 278 4.60 -10.06 -7.72
C VAL A 278 5.05 -11.41 -8.24
N VAL A 279 4.20 -12.09 -9.02
CA VAL A 279 4.55 -13.39 -9.61
C VAL A 279 5.83 -13.30 -10.41
N GLY A 280 6.80 -14.15 -10.10
CA GLY A 280 8.10 -14.21 -10.76
C GLY A 280 9.22 -13.39 -10.12
N THR A 281 8.98 -12.63 -9.05
CA THR A 281 10.07 -12.02 -8.26
C THR A 281 10.73 -13.02 -7.32
N GLN A 282 12.02 -12.80 -7.09
CA GLN A 282 12.82 -13.49 -6.09
C GLN A 282 12.44 -12.97 -4.69
N VAL A 283 12.23 -13.89 -3.77
CA VAL A 283 11.89 -13.63 -2.36
C VAL A 283 12.74 -14.51 -1.44
N PHE A 284 12.87 -14.07 -0.18
CA PHE A 284 13.67 -14.69 0.86
C PHE A 284 12.77 -14.94 2.07
N ARG A 285 12.83 -16.14 2.65
CA ARG A 285 12.12 -16.50 3.89
C ARG A 285 13.12 -16.70 5.02
N MET A 286 12.91 -16.04 6.16
CA MET A 286 13.61 -16.35 7.42
C MET A 286 12.84 -17.40 8.26
N GLY A 287 13.57 -18.18 9.06
CA GLY A 287 13.07 -19.29 9.87
C GLY A 287 14.12 -19.79 10.85
N SER A 288 13.74 -20.20 12.08
CA SER A 288 14.68 -20.76 13.08
C SER A 288 14.80 -22.27 13.01
N THR A 289 13.97 -22.91 12.18
CA THR A 289 14.18 -24.30 11.78
C THR A 289 14.82 -24.33 10.39
N THR A 290 14.19 -23.64 9.43
CA THR A 290 14.70 -23.37 8.07
C THR A 290 16.12 -22.82 7.98
N GLY A 291 16.42 -21.82 8.82
CA GLY A 291 17.31 -20.74 8.44
C GLY A 291 16.71 -19.84 7.34
N LEU A 292 17.54 -18.93 6.84
CA LEU A 292 17.28 -18.16 5.63
C LEU A 292 17.26 -19.11 4.41
N ASN A 293 16.16 -19.12 3.67
CA ASN A 293 16.02 -19.81 2.37
C ASN A 293 15.42 -18.84 1.34
N ASP A 294 15.55 -19.17 0.06
CA ASP A 294 15.12 -18.31 -1.04
C ASP A 294 14.31 -19.08 -2.11
N GLY A 295 13.66 -18.33 -3.02
CA GLY A 295 12.80 -18.87 -4.05
C GLY A 295 12.01 -17.78 -4.78
N THR A 296 11.00 -18.18 -5.55
CA THR A 296 10.23 -17.33 -6.46
C THR A 296 8.73 -17.33 -6.12
N VAL A 297 8.08 -16.17 -6.21
CA VAL A 297 6.61 -16.08 -6.16
C VAL A 297 6.01 -16.76 -7.39
N LEU A 298 5.20 -17.80 -7.21
CA LEU A 298 4.60 -18.59 -8.29
C LEU A 298 3.22 -18.11 -8.68
N ALA A 299 2.39 -17.71 -7.71
CA ALA A 299 1.01 -17.29 -7.90
C ALA A 299 0.51 -16.44 -6.71
N LEU A 300 -0.62 -15.77 -6.91
CA LEU A 300 -1.29 -14.92 -5.92
C LEU A 300 -2.74 -15.39 -5.71
N ASP A 301 -3.41 -14.79 -4.73
CA ASP A 301 -4.81 -15.07 -4.34
C ASP A 301 -5.09 -16.55 -4.04
N ALA A 302 -4.06 -17.27 -3.57
CA ALA A 302 -4.14 -18.69 -3.33
C ALA A 302 -5.16 -19.00 -2.23
N THR A 303 -6.05 -19.94 -2.54
CA THR A 303 -6.92 -20.60 -1.58
C THR A 303 -6.28 -21.91 -1.18
N VAL A 304 -6.14 -22.19 0.11
CA VAL A 304 -5.57 -23.44 0.64
C VAL A 304 -6.55 -24.07 1.61
N ASN A 305 -6.83 -25.35 1.43
CA ASN A 305 -7.72 -26.13 2.31
C ASN A 305 -6.87 -27.01 3.24
N TYR A 306 -6.43 -26.41 4.35
CA TYR A 306 -5.77 -27.12 5.43
C TYR A 306 -6.76 -28.06 6.18
N PRO A 307 -6.29 -29.05 6.94
CA PRO A 307 -7.13 -29.86 7.82
C PRO A 307 -8.00 -29.05 8.81
N GLU A 308 -7.49 -27.91 9.27
CA GLU A 308 -8.11 -26.98 10.21
C GLU A 308 -9.20 -26.10 9.56
N GLY A 309 -9.06 -25.80 8.27
CA GLY A 309 -10.00 -24.99 7.51
C GLY A 309 -9.43 -24.42 6.21
N THR A 310 -10.27 -23.71 5.46
CA THR A 310 -9.87 -22.95 4.27
C THR A 310 -9.26 -21.61 4.67
N VAL A 311 -8.12 -21.25 4.09
CA VAL A 311 -7.56 -19.89 4.11
C VAL A 311 -7.52 -19.35 2.67
N THR A 312 -7.78 -18.05 2.48
CA THR A 312 -7.75 -17.38 1.17
C THR A 312 -6.85 -16.14 1.14
N GLY A 313 -6.43 -15.72 -0.06
CA GLY A 313 -5.61 -14.52 -0.26
C GLY A 313 -4.11 -14.76 -0.08
N LEU A 314 -3.64 -16.01 -0.11
CA LEU A 314 -2.24 -16.33 0.16
C LEU A 314 -1.35 -16.17 -1.07
N ILE A 315 -0.08 -15.82 -0.85
CA ILE A 315 1.01 -15.84 -1.82
C ILE A 315 1.52 -17.28 -1.93
N GLN A 316 1.65 -17.84 -3.13
CA GLN A 316 2.25 -19.16 -3.35
C GLN A 316 3.70 -19.01 -3.84
N THR A 317 4.64 -19.77 -3.27
CA THR A 317 6.05 -19.79 -3.69
C THR A 317 6.61 -21.22 -3.74
N ASP A 318 7.79 -21.40 -4.35
CA ASP A 318 8.62 -22.61 -4.23
C ASP A 318 9.67 -22.54 -3.08
N VAL A 319 9.69 -21.46 -2.28
CA VAL A 319 10.56 -21.35 -1.10
C VAL A 319 10.24 -22.46 -0.12
N CYS A 320 11.24 -23.24 0.31
CA CYS A 320 10.99 -24.35 1.23
C CYS A 320 10.67 -23.85 2.65
N ALA A 321 9.80 -24.59 3.34
CA ALA A 321 9.51 -24.40 4.76
C ALA A 321 9.23 -25.77 5.40
N GLU A 322 9.91 -26.06 6.50
CA GLU A 322 9.66 -27.23 7.33
C GLU A 322 8.66 -26.86 8.43
N PRO A 323 8.21 -27.78 9.33
CA PRO A 323 7.24 -27.48 10.37
C PRO A 323 7.67 -26.35 11.31
N GLY A 324 7.42 -25.12 10.84
CA GLY A 324 7.03 -23.90 11.53
C GLY A 324 7.94 -22.71 11.41
N ASP A 325 8.64 -22.64 10.29
CA ASP A 325 8.99 -21.34 9.72
C ASP A 325 7.74 -20.41 9.59
N SER A 326 6.50 -20.92 9.74
CA SER A 326 5.25 -20.21 10.04
C SER A 326 5.34 -19.00 10.96
N GLY A 327 4.69 -17.92 10.53
CA GLY A 327 4.84 -16.55 10.99
C GLY A 327 6.05 -15.85 10.36
N GLY A 328 7.00 -16.61 9.80
CA GLY A 328 8.33 -16.13 9.46
C GLY A 328 8.32 -15.24 8.23
N SER A 329 9.19 -14.24 8.30
CA SER A 329 9.33 -13.14 7.35
C SER A 329 9.60 -13.66 5.95
N LEU A 330 8.72 -13.35 5.00
CA LEU A 330 8.99 -13.38 3.56
C LEU A 330 9.24 -11.93 3.10
N PHE A 331 10.42 -11.68 2.54
CA PHE A 331 10.91 -10.34 2.21
C PHE A 331 11.73 -10.32 0.91
N THR A 332 12.00 -9.14 0.37
CA THR A 332 12.87 -8.96 -0.80
C THR A 332 14.30 -8.61 -0.40
N GLN A 333 15.27 -8.83 -1.31
CA GLN A 333 16.67 -8.46 -1.08
C GLN A 333 16.87 -6.95 -0.82
N ASP A 334 15.98 -6.09 -1.34
CA ASP A 334 16.01 -4.65 -1.15
C ASP A 334 15.31 -4.18 0.16
N GLY A 335 14.88 -5.11 1.03
CA GLY A 335 14.35 -4.78 2.37
C GLY A 335 12.83 -4.52 2.44
N LEU A 336 12.04 -5.07 1.51
CA LEU A 336 10.58 -4.93 1.53
C LEU A 336 9.94 -6.14 2.22
N ALA A 337 9.00 -5.92 3.16
CA ALA A 337 8.20 -6.97 3.77
C ALA A 337 7.05 -7.41 2.86
N VAL A 338 6.95 -8.71 2.57
CA VAL A 338 6.02 -9.25 1.57
C VAL A 338 4.97 -10.18 2.19
N GLY A 339 5.38 -11.11 3.06
CA GLY A 339 4.48 -12.11 3.61
C GLY A 339 4.90 -12.71 4.96
N LEU A 340 3.96 -13.36 5.63
CA LEU A 340 4.16 -14.17 6.83
C LEU A 340 3.93 -15.63 6.46
N THR A 341 4.85 -16.54 6.79
CA THR A 341 4.70 -17.97 6.43
C THR A 341 3.42 -18.56 7.05
N SER A 342 2.59 -19.25 6.28
CA SER A 342 1.33 -19.86 6.77
C SER A 342 1.42 -21.39 6.83
N GLY A 343 1.85 -22.01 5.74
CA GLY A 343 1.85 -23.46 5.63
C GLY A 343 2.33 -23.92 4.27
N GLY A 344 2.25 -25.22 4.00
CA GLY A 344 2.70 -25.77 2.72
C GLY A 344 2.72 -27.28 2.67
N SER A 345 3.22 -27.80 1.55
CA SER A 345 3.51 -29.22 1.36
C SER A 345 4.96 -29.42 0.92
N GLY A 346 5.55 -30.57 1.27
CA GLY A 346 6.98 -30.81 1.07
C GLY A 346 7.83 -30.28 2.22
N ASP A 347 9.14 -30.27 2.00
CA ASP A 347 10.21 -29.98 2.96
C ASP A 347 11.45 -29.41 2.25
N CYS A 348 12.50 -29.04 2.99
CA CYS A 348 13.72 -28.43 2.42
C CYS A 348 14.70 -29.44 1.79
N THR A 349 14.38 -30.74 1.78
CA THR A 349 15.16 -31.80 1.10
C THR A 349 14.53 -32.23 -0.23
N ALA A 350 13.21 -32.35 -0.27
CA ALA A 350 12.44 -32.76 -1.45
C ALA A 350 11.92 -31.58 -2.29
N GLY A 351 11.96 -30.36 -1.76
CA GLY A 351 11.24 -29.21 -2.30
C GLY A 351 9.75 -29.27 -1.96
N GLY A 352 9.00 -28.23 -2.35
CA GLY A 352 7.60 -28.11 -1.95
C GLY A 352 6.85 -26.96 -2.61
N GLU A 353 5.69 -26.66 -2.03
CA GLU A 353 4.91 -25.43 -2.27
C GLU A 353 4.58 -24.84 -0.90
N THR A 354 4.99 -23.60 -0.65
CA THR A 354 4.77 -22.89 0.61
C THR A 354 3.91 -21.65 0.36
N PHE A 355 2.95 -21.41 1.25
CA PHE A 355 2.00 -20.32 1.20
C PHE A 355 2.25 -19.31 2.32
N PHE A 356 2.03 -18.03 2.00
CA PHE A 356 2.31 -16.91 2.89
C PHE A 356 1.14 -15.94 2.90
N GLN A 357 0.79 -15.45 4.08
CA GLN A 357 -0.18 -14.38 4.28
C GLN A 357 0.46 -13.05 3.89
N PRO A 358 -0.10 -12.25 2.94
CA PRO A 358 0.41 -10.92 2.63
C PRO A 358 0.53 -10.04 3.87
N VAL A 359 1.66 -9.35 4.01
CA VAL A 359 1.92 -8.39 5.11
C VAL A 359 1.03 -7.15 4.96
N THR A 360 0.81 -6.67 3.74
CA THR A 360 -0.08 -5.54 3.43
C THR A 360 -1.50 -5.76 4.00
N THR A 361 -2.07 -6.95 3.75
CA THR A 361 -3.36 -7.36 4.35
C THR A 361 -3.31 -7.45 5.87
N ALA A 362 -2.24 -8.01 6.45
CA ALA A 362 -2.12 -8.16 7.91
C ALA A 362 -2.01 -6.80 8.63
N LEU A 363 -1.25 -5.85 8.08
CA LEU A 363 -1.16 -4.48 8.58
C LEU A 363 -2.52 -3.78 8.48
N GLN A 364 -3.17 -3.83 7.31
CA GLN A 364 -4.49 -3.23 7.08
C GLN A 364 -5.56 -3.76 8.04
N ALA A 365 -5.57 -5.07 8.29
CA ALA A 365 -6.56 -5.70 9.16
C ALA A 365 -6.35 -5.43 10.65
N THR A 366 -5.11 -5.15 11.08
CA THR A 366 -4.74 -4.98 12.50
C THR A 366 -4.54 -3.52 12.91
N GLY A 367 -4.45 -2.59 11.95
CA GLY A 367 -4.12 -1.18 12.19
C GLY A 367 -2.65 -0.94 12.56
N ALA A 368 -1.79 -1.96 12.42
CA ALA A 368 -0.36 -1.87 12.73
C ALA A 368 0.46 -1.27 11.56
N THR A 369 1.63 -0.71 11.87
CA THR A 369 2.54 -0.07 10.90
C THR A 369 3.96 -0.62 11.01
N LEU A 370 4.69 -0.67 9.89
CA LEU A 370 6.13 -1.01 9.87
C LEU A 370 6.98 0.24 10.10
N GLY A 371 8.12 0.07 10.77
CA GLY A 371 9.06 1.16 11.05
C GLY A 371 8.63 2.14 12.15
N ASP A 372 9.43 3.19 12.33
CA ASP A 372 9.31 4.18 13.40
C ASP A 372 8.19 5.21 13.14
N GLY A 373 6.93 4.75 12.99
CA GLY A 373 5.70 5.57 13.06
C GLY A 373 5.50 6.68 12.02
N GLY A 374 6.49 6.97 11.17
CA GLY A 374 6.48 8.02 10.14
C GLY A 374 5.69 7.65 8.89
N GLY A 375 4.50 7.07 9.05
CA GLY A 375 3.66 6.63 7.94
C GLY A 375 3.09 7.80 7.15
N VAL A 376 3.27 7.78 5.83
CA VAL A 376 2.38 8.48 4.89
C VAL A 376 1.02 7.77 4.87
N GLY A 377 0.25 7.99 5.93
CA GLY A 377 -1.13 7.50 6.04
C GLY A 377 -2.06 8.24 5.08
N ALA A 378 -3.07 7.54 4.56
CA ALA A 378 -4.19 8.19 3.90
C ALA A 378 -4.96 9.03 4.93
N ASP A 379 -5.36 10.25 4.54
CA ASP A 379 -6.15 11.15 5.39
C ASP A 379 -7.58 10.63 5.58
N ASP A 380 -8.05 10.67 6.83
CA ASP A 380 -9.49 10.71 7.15
C ASP A 380 -9.74 11.30 8.57
N GLY A 381 -9.25 12.53 8.81
CA GLY A 381 -10.04 13.51 9.58
C GLY A 381 -9.74 13.83 11.06
N VAL A 382 -9.47 15.13 11.28
CA VAL A 382 -9.81 15.97 12.46
C VAL A 382 -8.97 15.83 13.75
N GLY A 383 -8.07 16.81 13.98
CA GLY A 383 -7.29 16.95 15.23
C GLY A 383 -6.48 18.25 15.37
N ASP A 384 -7.05 19.40 14.99
CA ASP A 384 -6.39 20.72 14.84
C ASP A 384 -5.52 21.24 16.01
N ASN A 385 -4.27 21.62 15.72
CA ASN A 385 -3.75 22.96 16.05
C ASN A 385 -2.43 23.31 15.33
N GLY A 386 -2.42 24.36 14.50
CA GLY A 386 -1.20 25.04 14.04
C GLY A 386 -1.12 25.24 12.52
N GLN A 387 -1.70 26.32 12.01
CA GLN A 387 -1.64 26.67 10.58
C GLN A 387 -0.21 27.11 10.18
N GLY A 388 0.26 26.62 9.03
CA GLY A 388 1.47 27.08 8.37
C GLY A 388 1.39 26.74 6.89
N ALA A 389 1.64 27.73 6.02
CA ALA A 389 1.41 27.60 4.58
C ALA A 389 2.24 26.47 3.94
N GLY A 390 1.65 25.83 2.93
CA GLY A 390 2.32 24.84 2.08
C GLY A 390 3.68 25.29 1.52
N ALA A 391 4.53 24.31 1.22
CA ALA A 391 5.92 24.55 0.83
C ALA A 391 6.04 25.32 -0.50
N VAL A 392 6.43 26.59 -0.42
CA VAL A 392 6.84 27.43 -1.56
C VAL A 392 8.29 27.14 -1.97
N ASP A 393 8.61 27.41 -3.23
CA ASP A 393 9.96 27.28 -3.79
C ASP A 393 10.85 28.51 -3.51
N GLU A 394 12.09 28.49 -4.04
CA GLU A 394 13.05 29.59 -3.87
C GLU A 394 12.70 30.89 -4.65
N ASN A 395 11.65 30.89 -5.45
CA ASN A 395 11.08 32.05 -6.14
C ASN A 395 9.80 32.57 -5.48
N GLY A 396 9.20 31.80 -4.56
CA GLY A 396 7.90 32.06 -3.95
C GLY A 396 6.71 31.46 -4.70
N ASP A 397 6.95 30.57 -5.66
CA ASP A 397 5.89 29.79 -6.33
C ASP A 397 5.46 28.61 -5.44
N GLY A 398 4.18 28.27 -5.43
CA GLY A 398 3.65 27.19 -4.60
C GLY A 398 2.18 26.85 -4.88
N ILE A 399 1.60 25.99 -4.05
CA ILE A 399 0.17 25.70 -4.04
C ILE A 399 -0.33 25.87 -2.60
N ASP A 400 -1.41 26.61 -2.45
CA ASP A 400 -2.10 26.81 -1.17
C ASP A 400 -2.81 25.51 -0.75
N ASP A 401 -2.55 25.05 0.48
CA ASP A 401 -2.99 23.75 0.99
C ASP A 401 -4.47 23.69 1.43
N GLN A 402 -5.17 24.84 1.46
CA GLN A 402 -6.58 24.93 1.84
C GLN A 402 -7.51 25.11 0.62
N THR A 403 -7.00 25.71 -0.45
CA THR A 403 -7.76 26.05 -1.67
C THR A 403 -7.32 25.26 -2.90
N GLY A 404 -6.07 24.78 -2.94
CA GLY A 404 -5.46 24.15 -4.12
C GLY A 404 -5.11 25.12 -5.25
N GLU A 405 -5.16 26.43 -5.01
CA GLU A 405 -4.81 27.45 -6.01
C GLU A 405 -3.30 27.71 -6.07
N ALA A 406 -2.83 28.16 -7.25
CA ALA A 406 -1.41 28.35 -7.52
C ALA A 406 -0.92 29.71 -7.03
N ILE A 407 -0.06 29.70 -6.01
CA ILE A 407 0.71 30.86 -5.55
C ILE A 407 1.79 31.13 -6.60
N ASN A 408 1.83 32.35 -7.15
CA ASN A 408 2.81 32.75 -8.16
C ASN A 408 3.69 33.88 -7.60
N GLY A 409 4.93 33.55 -7.22
CA GLY A 409 5.97 34.49 -6.83
C GLY A 409 6.42 35.29 -8.05
N ASN A 410 5.99 36.56 -8.13
CA ASN A 410 6.12 37.36 -9.34
C ASN A 410 7.56 37.89 -9.56
N GLY A 411 8.45 36.98 -9.96
CA GLY A 411 9.91 37.14 -9.99
C GLY A 411 10.43 38.18 -10.97
N ASN A 412 10.43 39.46 -10.58
CA ASN A 412 11.11 40.53 -11.31
C ASN A 412 11.53 41.69 -10.38
N GLY A 413 12.71 41.57 -9.77
CA GLY A 413 13.11 42.46 -8.67
C GLY A 413 13.64 43.84 -9.08
N ASN A 414 13.17 44.89 -8.41
CA ASN A 414 14.00 46.02 -7.95
C ASN A 414 13.25 46.98 -7.00
N GLY A 415 13.54 46.88 -5.70
CA GLY A 415 13.41 48.01 -4.77
C GLY A 415 12.25 48.01 -3.77
N GLN A 416 12.63 47.84 -2.50
CA GLN A 416 12.05 48.50 -1.31
C GLN A 416 10.61 48.14 -0.88
N GLY A 417 10.52 47.13 -0.01
CA GLY A 417 9.70 47.22 1.21
C GLY A 417 8.19 47.09 1.05
N ALA A 418 7.75 45.98 0.45
CA ALA A 418 6.41 45.45 0.64
C ALA A 418 6.52 43.91 0.64
N GLY A 419 5.95 43.27 1.67
CA GLY A 419 5.79 41.81 1.69
C GLY A 419 4.79 41.34 0.65
N ALA A 420 4.59 40.02 0.56
CA ALA A 420 3.51 39.47 -0.25
C ALA A 420 2.16 39.93 0.31
N VAL A 421 1.36 40.54 -0.56
CA VAL A 421 -0.05 40.91 -0.29
C VAL A 421 -0.94 40.25 -1.33
N ASP A 422 -2.16 39.91 -0.93
CA ASP A 422 -3.18 39.36 -1.81
C ASP A 422 -3.86 40.44 -2.67
N GLU A 423 -4.89 40.07 -3.45
CA GLU A 423 -5.64 41.02 -4.27
C GLU A 423 -6.59 41.96 -3.49
N ASN A 424 -6.80 41.71 -2.19
CA ASN A 424 -7.54 42.58 -1.28
C ASN A 424 -6.63 43.59 -0.55
N GLY A 425 -5.33 43.30 -0.46
CA GLY A 425 -4.33 44.07 0.26
C GLY A 425 -4.01 43.55 1.66
N ASP A 426 -4.44 42.33 1.99
CA ASP A 426 -4.05 41.60 3.20
C ASP A 426 -2.68 40.93 2.98
N GLY A 427 -1.83 40.86 4.01
CA GLY A 427 -0.49 40.27 3.92
C GLY A 427 0.30 40.32 5.23
N ILE A 428 1.61 40.11 5.17
CA ILE A 428 2.52 40.19 6.35
C ILE A 428 3.75 41.04 6.00
N ASP A 429 4.16 41.90 6.94
CA ASP A 429 5.37 42.72 6.83
C ASP A 429 6.65 41.87 6.98
N ASP A 430 7.60 42.01 6.05
CA ASP A 430 8.80 41.17 5.94
C ASP A 430 9.90 41.51 6.96
N GLN A 431 9.71 42.57 7.77
CA GLN A 431 10.67 43.05 8.77
C GLN A 431 10.12 42.96 10.20
N THR A 432 8.80 43.07 10.40
CA THR A 432 8.16 42.95 11.73
C THR A 432 7.47 41.61 11.96
N GLY A 433 7.00 40.95 10.90
CA GLY A 433 6.14 39.76 11.00
C GLY A 433 4.70 40.07 11.45
N GLU A 434 4.29 41.34 11.45
CA GLU A 434 2.91 41.74 11.77
C GLU A 434 2.00 41.67 10.54
N ALA A 435 0.72 41.39 10.77
CA ALA A 435 -0.29 41.30 9.72
C ALA A 435 -0.69 42.71 9.20
N ILE A 436 -0.69 42.84 7.88
CA ILE A 436 -1.20 43.98 7.13
C ILE A 436 -2.63 43.63 6.71
N ASN A 437 -3.60 44.51 7.00
CA ASN A 437 -5.01 44.27 6.62
C ASN A 437 -5.53 45.37 5.66
N GLY A 438 -5.84 44.97 4.43
CA GLY A 438 -6.44 45.78 3.37
C GLY A 438 -7.94 45.97 3.57
N ASN A 439 -8.34 46.98 4.36
CA ASN A 439 -9.76 47.34 4.54
C ASN A 439 -10.39 47.85 3.23
N GLY A 440 -10.87 46.93 2.39
CA GLY A 440 -11.44 47.22 1.09
C GLY A 440 -12.68 48.14 1.14
N GLN A 441 -12.56 49.34 0.58
CA GLN A 441 -13.70 50.20 0.27
C GLN A 441 -13.69 50.69 -1.18
N GLN A 442 -14.89 50.80 -1.73
CA GLN A 442 -15.13 50.76 -3.17
C GLN A 442 -15.04 52.14 -3.84
N ALA A 443 -14.18 52.25 -4.87
CA ALA A 443 -14.18 53.23 -5.95
C ALA A 443 -14.74 54.65 -5.66
N GLY A 444 -13.85 55.59 -5.32
CA GLY A 444 -14.13 57.04 -5.34
C GLY A 444 -12.94 57.83 -5.91
N ALA A 445 -13.20 58.74 -6.85
CA ALA A 445 -12.17 59.60 -7.42
C ALA A 445 -12.03 60.90 -6.62
N GLY A 446 -10.80 61.34 -6.33
CA GLY A 446 -10.51 62.61 -5.65
C GLY A 446 -9.01 62.92 -5.62
N ASP A 447 -8.66 64.17 -5.94
CA ASP A 447 -7.29 64.65 -6.09
C ASP A 447 -6.60 65.03 -4.75
N GLU A 448 -5.26 65.05 -4.79
CA GLU A 448 -4.33 65.92 -4.05
C GLU A 448 -4.35 66.06 -2.50
N ALA A 449 -3.21 65.68 -1.92
CA ALA A 449 -2.43 66.42 -0.90
C ALA A 449 -2.89 66.53 0.59
N GLY A 450 -1.92 66.37 1.50
CA GLY A 450 -1.82 67.24 2.68
C GLY A 450 -1.41 66.63 4.03
N ASN A 451 -0.16 66.90 4.44
CA ASN A 451 0.40 66.95 5.80
C ASN A 451 -0.53 66.73 7.04
N GLY A 452 -0.01 65.97 8.03
CA GLY A 452 0.33 66.62 9.31
C GLY A 452 -0.24 66.06 10.63
N ALA A 453 0.62 65.30 11.34
CA ALA A 453 1.04 65.49 12.73
C ALA A 453 0.08 65.37 13.96
N ASP A 454 0.66 64.74 15.00
CA ASP A 454 0.54 64.98 16.46
C ASP A 454 -0.61 64.41 17.34
N ASP A 455 -0.13 63.67 18.37
CA ASP A 455 -0.46 63.74 19.82
C ASP A 455 -1.54 62.87 20.55
N GLN A 456 -1.00 61.93 21.35
CA GLN A 456 -1.17 61.76 22.82
C GLN A 456 -2.37 61.05 23.51
N ASN A 457 -1.98 60.13 24.42
CA ASN A 457 -2.52 59.80 25.77
C ASN A 457 -3.90 59.12 25.96
N GLY A 458 -4.01 58.23 26.97
CA GLY A 458 -5.31 57.86 27.58
C GLY A 458 -5.39 56.54 28.39
N ALA A 459 -4.75 56.46 29.56
CA ALA A 459 -4.68 55.28 30.44
C ALA A 459 -6.01 54.80 31.11
N GLN A 460 -5.93 53.63 31.81
CA GLN A 460 -6.72 53.22 33.01
C GLN A 460 -8.21 52.79 32.81
N GLU A 461 -8.86 51.91 33.62
CA GLU A 461 -8.52 50.96 34.72
C GLU A 461 -9.77 50.09 35.10
N GLN A 462 -9.68 49.19 36.11
CA GLN A 462 -10.80 48.63 36.93
C GLN A 462 -11.74 47.58 36.27
N ASN A 463 -12.57 46.73 36.93
CA ASN A 463 -12.71 46.11 38.29
C ASN A 463 -13.86 45.05 38.24
N ASP A 464 -14.19 44.18 39.21
CA ASP A 464 -13.46 43.46 40.28
C ASP A 464 -14.45 42.50 41.05
N ASN A 465 -14.01 41.29 41.47
CA ASN A 465 -14.71 40.32 42.37
C ASN A 465 -16.16 39.84 41.98
N GLY A 466 -16.77 38.79 42.57
CA GLY A 466 -16.31 37.72 43.47
C GLY A 466 -17.43 36.94 44.22
N ALA A 467 -17.14 35.68 44.63
CA ALA A 467 -17.66 34.92 45.79
C ALA A 467 -19.11 34.31 45.93
N GLN A 468 -19.13 32.98 46.21
CA GLN A 468 -19.84 32.20 47.27
C GLN A 468 -21.39 31.97 47.36
N GLU A 469 -21.79 30.71 47.11
CA GLU A 469 -22.24 29.63 48.06
C GLU A 469 -23.36 29.75 49.16
N GLN A 470 -24.11 28.62 49.28
CA GLN A 470 -24.77 27.96 50.48
C GLN A 470 -26.26 28.15 50.90
N ASN A 471 -26.80 27.03 51.44
CA ASN A 471 -28.07 26.77 52.19
C ASN A 471 -29.40 26.62 51.38
N ASP A 472 -30.45 25.91 51.84
CA ASP A 472 -30.83 25.42 53.19
C ASP A 472 -31.64 24.06 53.22
N ASN A 473 -32.25 23.68 54.36
CA ASN A 473 -32.67 22.32 54.78
C ASN A 473 -34.21 22.02 54.93
N GLY A 474 -34.57 20.73 55.12
CA GLY A 474 -35.86 20.22 55.68
C GLY A 474 -36.33 18.89 55.04
N LEU A 475 -36.60 17.73 55.69
CA LEU A 475 -37.43 17.36 56.88
C LEU A 475 -38.93 17.64 56.68
N GLU A 476 -39.91 16.74 56.88
CA GLU A 476 -40.03 15.34 57.40
C GLU A 476 -41.03 14.53 56.48
N GLY A 477 -41.40 13.24 56.62
CA GLY A 477 -41.05 12.10 57.51
C GLY A 477 -42.26 11.13 57.71
N GLY A 478 -42.06 9.80 57.84
CA GLY A 478 -43.14 8.81 58.07
C GLY A 478 -42.74 7.33 57.84
N SER A 479 -43.39 6.35 58.50
CA SER A 479 -42.87 4.96 58.61
C SER A 479 -43.91 3.81 58.68
N GLY A 480 -43.47 2.58 58.29
CA GLY A 480 -44.19 1.28 58.32
C GLY A 480 -43.83 0.42 57.08
N VAL A 481 -43.17 -0.75 57.09
CA VAL A 481 -43.23 -1.99 57.94
C VAL A 481 -44.54 -2.76 57.69
N THR A 482 -44.59 -3.88 56.94
CA THR A 482 -44.00 -5.25 57.12
C THR A 482 -43.78 -5.94 55.73
N GLU A 483 -42.82 -6.86 55.50
CA GLU A 483 -42.86 -8.35 55.68
C GLU A 483 -44.10 -9.07 55.09
N SER A 484 -44.07 -10.28 54.50
CA SER A 484 -43.05 -11.36 54.27
C SER A 484 -43.57 -12.27 53.11
N HIS A 485 -42.94 -13.35 52.61
CA HIS A 485 -41.85 -14.24 53.03
C HIS A 485 -40.85 -14.52 51.89
#